data_AF-A0A847SWX9-F1
#
_entry.id   AF-A0A847SWX9-F1
#
_cell.length_a   1.000
_cell.length_b   1.000
_cell.length_c   1.000
_cell.angle_alpha   90.00
_cell.angle_beta   90.00
_cell.angle_gamma   90.00
#
_symmetry.space_group_name_H-M   'P 1'
#
loop_
_entity.id
_entity.type
_entity.pdbx_description
1 polymer ?
#
loop_
_entity_poly.entity_id
_entity_poly.type
_entity_poly.pdbx_seq_one_letter_code
_entity_poly.pdbx_strand_id
1 'polypeptide(L)' 'MAPLSPEDRQLLEEALEAMLHNETLEHSLGRVLRKRGLDFQRYISITSDLREQRRKDEDIESAARRLIAEG' A
#
# COMPACT_ATOMS: atom_id res chain seq x y z
N MET A 1 -4.11 -9.28 -14.15
CA MET A 1 -2.80 -9.16 -13.48
C MET A 1 -2.84 -9.92 -12.17
N ALA A 2 -1.69 -10.33 -11.65
CA ALA A 2 -1.63 -11.08 -10.40
C ALA A 2 -2.10 -10.20 -9.23
N PRO A 3 -2.79 -10.77 -8.23
CA PRO A 3 -3.12 -10.06 -7.00
C PRO A 3 -1.83 -9.59 -6.30
N LEU A 4 -1.93 -8.54 -5.48
CA LEU A 4 -0.83 -8.08 -4.61
C LEU A 4 -0.21 -9.27 -3.89
N SER A 5 1.12 -9.36 -3.92
CA SER A 5 1.82 -10.44 -3.24
C SER A 5 1.58 -10.37 -1.73
N PRO A 6 1.63 -11.49 -1.00
CA PRO A 6 1.46 -11.48 0.46
C PRO A 6 2.41 -10.52 1.18
N GLU A 7 3.64 -10.38 0.66
CA GLU A 7 4.64 -9.45 1.18
C GLU A 7 4.22 -7.98 0.97
N ASP A 8 3.68 -7.64 -0.21
CA ASP A 8 3.20 -6.29 -0.49
C ASP A 8 1.97 -5.92 0.35
N ARG A 9 1.11 -6.91 0.65
CA ARG A 9 -0.02 -6.72 1.55
C ARG A 9 0.42 -6.42 2.97
N GLN A 10 1.40 -7.16 3.50
CA GLN A 10 1.99 -6.86 4.81
C GLN A 10 2.58 -5.45 4.85
N LEU A 11 3.25 -5.01 3.79
CA LEU A 11 3.81 -3.66 3.71
C LEU A 11 2.72 -2.58 3.70
N LEU A 12 1.59 -2.83 3.04
CA LEU A 12 0.43 -1.94 3.06
C LEU A 12 -0.26 -1.92 4.44
N GLU A 13 -0.38 -3.08 5.08
CA GLU A 13 -0.92 -3.20 6.44
C GLU A 13 -0.08 -2.41 7.43
N GLU A 14 1.24 -2.61 7.43
CA GLU A 14 2.18 -1.84 8.24
C GLU A 14 2.12 -0.35 7.95
N ALA A 15 1.94 0.05 6.69
CA ALA A 15 1.79 1.45 6.32
C ALA A 15 0.50 2.05 6.87
N LEU A 16 -0.60 1.31 6.89
CA LEU A 16 -1.86 1.75 7.50
C LEU A 16 -1.76 1.86 9.02
N GLU A 17 -1.07 0.93 9.67
CA GLU A 17 -0.86 0.95 11.12
C GLU A 17 0.12 2.06 11.57
N ALA A 18 1.17 2.31 10.77
CA ALA A 18 2.19 3.31 11.05
C ALA A 18 1.84 4.74 10.58
N MET A 19 0.64 4.91 10.01
CA MET A 19 0.18 6.16 9.42
C MET A 19 -0.03 7.22 10.51
N LEU A 20 0.63 8.38 10.35
CA LEU A 20 0.49 9.51 11.26
C LEU A 20 -0.77 10.32 10.95
N HIS A 21 -1.21 11.14 11.91
CA HIS A 21 -2.34 12.03 11.70
C HIS A 21 -2.05 13.02 10.56
N ASN A 22 -2.95 13.09 9.56
CA ASN A 22 -2.82 13.87 8.32
C ASN A 22 -1.71 13.41 7.36
N GLU A 23 -1.23 12.17 7.48
CA GLU A 23 -0.33 11.56 6.51
C GLU A 23 -1.13 10.79 5.44
N THR A 24 -0.63 10.75 4.21
CA THR A 24 -1.19 9.90 3.16
C THR A 24 -0.62 8.48 3.25
N LEU A 25 -1.40 7.48 2.84
CA LEU A 25 -0.92 6.10 2.75
C LEU A 25 0.38 5.97 1.94
N GLU A 26 0.52 6.71 0.84
CA GLU A 26 1.71 6.70 -0.01
C GLU A 26 2.97 7.17 0.75
N HIS A 27 2.84 8.21 1.58
CA HIS A 27 3.94 8.68 2.42
C HIS A 27 4.29 7.69 3.53
N SER A 28 3.29 7.12 4.20
CA SER A 28 3.52 6.11 5.22
C SER A 28 4.19 4.86 4.63
N LEU A 29 3.73 4.40 3.47
CA LEU A 29 4.32 3.29 2.74
C LEU A 29 5.79 3.58 2.39
N GLY A 30 6.09 4.78 1.88
CA GLY A 30 7.46 5.20 1.62
C GLY A 30 8.36 5.14 2.86
N ARG A 31 7.85 5.52 4.04
CA ARG A 31 8.58 5.39 5.31
C ARG A 31 8.80 3.93 5.72
N VAL A 32 7.77 3.08 5.63
CA VAL A 32 7.86 1.65 5.96
C VAL A 32 8.89 0.96 5.06
N LEU A 33 8.82 1.18 3.75
CA LEU A 33 9.77 0.61 2.79
C LEU A 33 11.20 1.04 3.09
N ARG A 34 11.44 2.34 3.34
CA ARG A 34 12.76 2.85 3.74
C ARG A 34 13.27 2.21 5.03
N LYS A 35 12.41 2.03 6.03
CA LYS A 35 12.78 1.39 7.31
C LYS A 35 13.19 -0.08 7.11
N ARG A 36 12.61 -0.76 6.13
CA ARG A 36 12.94 -2.15 5.76
C ARG A 36 14.10 -2.27 4.76
N GLY A 37 14.68 -1.16 4.31
CA GLY A 37 15.73 -1.17 3.29
C GLY A 37 15.24 -1.59 1.90
N LEU A 38 13.92 -1.50 1.65
CA LEU A 38 13.32 -1.77 0.36
C LEU A 38 13.47 -0.56 -0.56
N ASP A 39 13.56 -0.83 -1.86
CA ASP A 39 13.87 0.18 -2.86
C ASP A 39 12.64 0.95 -3.36
N PHE A 40 12.91 1.99 -4.15
CA PHE A 40 11.86 2.80 -4.76
C PHE A 40 11.09 2.04 -5.85
N GLN A 41 11.65 0.99 -6.44
CA GLN A 41 10.94 0.18 -7.42
C GLN A 41 9.79 -0.58 -6.77
N ARG A 42 10.00 -1.14 -5.56
CA ARG A 42 8.95 -1.78 -4.78
C ARG A 42 7.81 -0.81 -4.47
N TYR A 43 8.14 0.43 -4.09
CA TYR A 43 7.14 1.49 -3.88
C TYR A 43 6.28 1.73 -5.13
N ILE A 44 6.91 1.88 -6.30
CA ILE A 44 6.20 2.12 -7.56
C ILE A 44 5.31 0.93 -7.91
N SER A 45 5.79 -0.30 -7.74
CA SER A 45 4.99 -1.51 -7.98
C SER A 45 3.72 -1.52 -7.13
N ILE A 46 3.86 -1.40 -5.80
CA ILE A 46 2.73 -1.46 -4.86
C ILE A 46 1.72 -0.35 -5.14
N THR A 47 2.20 0.89 -5.36
CA THR A 47 1.30 2.03 -5.60
C THR A 47 0.61 1.96 -6.96
N SER A 48 1.26 1.40 -7.98
CA SER A 48 0.65 1.17 -9.29
C SER A 48 -0.44 0.11 -9.21
N ASP A 49 -0.14 -1.04 -8.58
CA ASP A 49 -1.08 -2.13 -8.38
C ASP A 49 -2.30 -1.69 -7.56
N LEU A 50 -2.07 -0.86 -6.52
CA LEU A 50 -3.12 -0.29 -5.68
C LEU A 50 -4.03 0.65 -6.48
N ARG A 51 -3.45 1.54 -7.29
CA ARG A 51 -4.21 2.51 -8.10
C ARG A 51 -4.98 1.84 -9.22
N GLU A 52 -4.46 0.78 -9.81
CA GLU A 52 -5.14 0.02 -10.87
C GLU A 52 -6.32 -0.80 -10.34
N GLN A 53 -6.18 -1.38 -9.14
CA GLN A 53 -7.23 -2.16 -8.48
C GLN A 53 -8.24 -1.31 -7.70
N ARG A 54 -7.97 -0.02 -7.56
CA ARG A 54 -8.86 0.95 -6.92
C ARG A 54 -10.14 1.13 -7.73
N ARG A 55 -11.29 1.12 -7.06
CA ARG A 55 -12.59 1.39 -7.71
C ARG A 55 -12.80 2.89 -7.92
N LYS A 56 -13.63 3.25 -8.91
CA LYS A 56 -13.84 4.64 -9.40
C LYS A 56 -14.14 5.68 -8.29
N ASP A 57 -14.82 5.27 -7.23
CA ASP A 57 -15.25 6.14 -6.12
C ASP A 57 -14.67 5.70 -4.76
N GLU A 58 -13.70 4.79 -4.77
CA GLU A 58 -13.00 4.33 -3.56
C GLU A 58 -11.83 5.28 -3.28
N ASP A 59 -11.53 5.59 -2.03
CA ASP A 59 -10.27 6.27 -1.69
C ASP A 59 -9.11 5.26 -1.62
N ILE A 60 -7.88 5.75 -1.59
CA ILE A 60 -6.70 4.88 -1.67
C ILE A 60 -6.52 3.99 -0.43
N GLU A 61 -6.99 4.46 0.74
CA GLU A 61 -6.90 3.74 2.01
C GLU A 61 -7.92 2.60 2.07
N SER A 62 -9.14 2.87 1.62
CA SER A 62 -10.22 1.89 1.49
C SER A 62 -9.84 0.81 0.49
N ALA A 63 -9.25 1.19 -0.64
CA ALA A 63 -8.70 0.25 -1.61
C ALA A 63 -7.63 -0.64 -0.98
N ALA A 64 -6.69 -0.07 -0.22
CA ALA A 64 -5.64 -0.84 0.45
C ALA A 64 -6.22 -1.80 1.49
N ARG A 65 -7.14 -1.35 2.35
CA ARG A 65 -7.82 -2.19 3.35
C ARG A 65 -8.58 -3.34 2.71
N ARG A 66 -9.28 -3.08 1.60
CA ARG A 66 -9.99 -4.11 0.84
C ARG A 66 -9.03 -5.15 0.26
N LEU A 67 -7.94 -4.70 -0.37
CA LEU A 67 -6.96 -5.61 -0.98
C LEU A 67 -6.19 -6.45 0.04
N ILE A 68 -6.00 -5.93 1.26
CA ILE A 68 -5.48 -6.70 2.39
C ILE A 68 -6.50 -7.77 2.82
N ALA A 69 -7.79 -7.42 2.89
CA ALA A 69 -8.85 -8.35 3.31
C ALA A 69 -9.20 -9.43 2.26
N GLU A 70 -8.93 -9.20 0.97
CA GLU A 70 -9.30 -10.08 -0.13
C GLU A 70 -8.39 -11.32 -0.30
N GLY A 71 -7.43 -11.58 0.60
CA GLY A 71 -6.73 -12.88 0.63
C GLY A 71 -5.61 -12.96 1.64
#